data_AF-A0A838F6Y6-F1
#
_entry.id   AF-A0A838F6Y6-F1
#
_cell.length_a   1.000
_cell.length_b   1.000
_cell.length_c   1.000
_cell.angle_alpha   90.00
_cell.angle_beta   90.00
_cell.angle_gamma   90.00
#
_symmetry.space_group_name_H-M   'P 1'
#
loop_
_entity.id
_entity.type
_entity.pdbx_description
1 polymer ?
#
loop_
_entity_poly.entity_id
_entity_poly.type
_entity_poly.pdbx_seq_one_letter_code
_entity_poly.pdbx_strand_id
1 'polypeptide(L)' 'MKHYNIRVYGKVQGVFFRASARRHAEMLGISGFAQNEDDGSV' A
#
# COMPACT_ATOMS: atom_id res chain seq x y z
N MET A 1 -13.36 13.83 6.06
CA MET A 1 -12.59 12.88 5.23
C MET A 1 -12.10 11.77 6.14
N LYS A 2 -12.30 10.49 5.79
CA LYS A 2 -11.79 9.37 6.61
C LYS A 2 -10.38 9.00 6.15
N HIS A 3 -9.51 8.66 7.09
CA HIS A 3 -8.16 8.18 6.83
C HIS A 3 -7.97 6.83 7.54
N TYR A 4 -7.35 5.87 6.86
CA TYR A 4 -7.11 4.53 7.39
C TYR A 4 -5.61 4.24 7.37
N ASN A 5 -5.09 3.76 8.49
CA ASN A 5 -3.77 3.15 8.56
C ASN A 5 -3.96 1.64 8.45
N ILE A 6 -3.37 1.05 7.43
CA ILE A 6 -3.51 -0.38 7.11
C ILE A 6 -2.10 -0.96 7.12
N ARG A 7 -1.93 -2.15 7.69
CA ARG A 7 -0.69 -2.92 7.62
C ARG A 7 -0.95 -4.28 7.00
N VAL A 8 -0.18 -4.63 5.99
CA VAL A 8 -0.36 -5.84 5.19
C VAL A 8 0.83 -6.78 5.38
N TYR A 9 0.56 -8.03 5.73
CA TYR A 9 1.58 -9.05 6.00
C TYR A 9 1.60 -10.12 4.90
N GLY A 10 2.72 -10.82 4.77
CA GLY A 10 2.92 -11.91 3.81
C GLY A 10 3.97 -11.58 2.75
N LYS A 11 3.88 -12.19 1.57
CA LYS A 11 4.80 -11.91 0.45
C LYS A 11 4.37 -10.63 -0.27
N VAL A 12 4.69 -9.47 0.31
CA VAL A 12 4.27 -8.14 -0.18
C VAL A 12 5.42 -7.25 -0.65
N GLN A 13 6.66 -7.51 -0.21
CA GLN A 13 7.85 -6.80 -0.67
C GLN A 13 8.51 -7.51 -1.87
N GLY A 14 9.10 -6.74 -2.78
CA GLY A 14 9.76 -7.28 -3.99
C GLY A 14 8.80 -7.85 -5.06
N VAL A 15 7.49 -7.67 -4.89
CA VAL A 15 6.44 -8.23 -5.79
C VAL A 15 5.55 -7.17 -6.43
N PHE A 16 6.04 -5.94 -6.58
CA PHE A 16 5.29 -4.80 -7.16
C PHE A 16 4.00 -4.40 -6.42
N PHE A 17 3.83 -4.81 -5.16
CA PHE A 17 2.63 -4.51 -4.37
C PHE A 17 2.31 -3.01 -4.30
N ARG A 18 3.29 -2.17 -3.93
CA ARG A 18 3.10 -0.70 -3.82
C ARG A 18 2.72 -0.04 -5.15
N ALA A 19 3.26 -0.51 -6.27
CA ALA A 19 2.92 0.00 -7.59
C ALA A 19 1.47 -0.35 -7.98
N SER A 20 1.05 -1.60 -7.70
CA SER A 20 -0.34 -2.02 -7.90
C SER A 20 -1.30 -1.25 -6.99
N ALA A 21 -0.96 -1.06 -5.71
CA ALA A 21 -1.75 -0.30 -4.75
C ALA A 21 -1.95 1.15 -5.21
N ARG A 22 -0.88 1.81 -5.68
CA ARG A 22 -0.95 3.17 -6.26
C ARG A 22 -1.91 3.23 -7.44
N ARG A 23 -1.80 2.30 -8.40
CA ARG A 23 -2.69 2.27 -9.59
C ARG A 23 -4.17 2.17 -9.18
N HIS A 24 -4.50 1.34 -8.20
CA HIS A 24 -5.88 1.21 -7.72
C HIS A 24 -6.33 2.45 -6.94
N ALA A 25 -5.46 3.05 -6.12
CA ALA A 25 -5.76 4.28 -5.42
C ALA A 25 -6.09 5.42 -6.40
N GLU A 26 -5.31 5.55 -7.48
CA GLU A 26 -5.56 6.51 -8.57
C GLU A 26 -6.93 6.26 -9.24
N MET A 27 -7.27 5.01 -9.56
CA MET A 27 -8.58 4.66 -10.15
C MET A 27 -9.76 4.97 -9.22
N LEU A 28 -9.58 4.85 -7.91
CA LEU A 28 -10.62 5.08 -6.90
C LEU A 28 -10.65 6.52 -6.37
N GLY A 29 -9.75 7.40 -6.82
CA GLY A 29 -9.62 8.76 -6.29
C GLY A 29 -9.18 8.82 -4.82
N ILE A 30 -8.44 7.82 -4.35
CA ILE A 30 -7.92 7.72 -2.97
C ILE A 30 -6.54 8.38 -2.91
N SER A 31 -6.35 9.30 -1.97
CA SER A 31 -5.04 9.91 -1.67
C SER A 31 -4.35 9.22 -0.48
N GLY A 32 -3.03 9.14 -0.52
CA GLY A 32 -2.22 8.50 0.53
C GLY A 32 -0.87 8.01 0.00
N PHE A 33 -0.25 7.11 0.76
CA PHE A 33 1.01 6.46 0.39
C PHE A 33 1.00 4.98 0.78
N ALA A 34 1.93 4.23 0.19
CA ALA A 34 2.28 2.88 0.62
C ALA A 34 3.81 2.81 0.78
N GLN A 35 4.29 2.24 1.88
CA GLN A 35 5.71 2.15 2.20
C GLN A 35 6.08 0.73 2.64
N ASN A 36 7.30 0.30 2.37
CA ASN A 36 7.78 -0.94 2.98
C ASN A 36 8.22 -0.63 4.41
N GLU A 37 7.89 -1.52 5.34
CA GLU A 37 8.37 -1.49 6.72
C GLU A 37 9.54 -2.47 6.92
N ASP A 38 10.36 -2.23 7.93
CA ASP A 38 11.52 -3.06 8.26
C ASP A 38 11.14 -4.49 8.70
N ASP A 39 9.92 -4.68 9.19
CA ASP A 39 9.37 -5.99 9.60
C ASP A 39 8.88 -6.86 8.42
N GLY A 40 9.05 -6.37 7.18
CA GLY A 40 8.63 -7.05 5.97
C GLY A 40 7.17 -6.75 5.55
N SER A 41 6.42 -5.99 6.34
CA SER A 41 5.07 -5.54 5.99
C SER A 41 5.08 -4.35 5.01
N VAL A 42 3.90 -4.01 4.50
CA VAL A 42 3.61 -2.81 3.70
C VAL A 42 2.39 -2.09 4.26
#